data_AF-A0A955YK05-F1
#
_entry.id   AF-A0A955YK05-F1
#
_cell.length_a   1.000
_cell.length_b   1.000
_cell.length_c   1.000
_cell.angle_alpha   90.00
_cell.angle_beta   90.00
_cell.angle_gamma   90.00
#
_symmetry.space_group_name_H-M   'P 1'
#
loop_
_entity.id
_entity.type
_entity.pdbx_description
1 polymer ?
#
loop_
_entity_poly.entity_id
_entity_poly.type
_entity_poly.pdbx_seq_one_letter_code
_entity_poly.pdbx_strand_id
1 'polypeptide(L)'
;MRLRQEASVGIGSILVLQVLLSALGIVLLNRMGPAIEHILEDNVFSSLAVEEMLSILAEPDVASHPASHQRFEEAFSRARENVTEPEERPLIQRIARGKAGALAGEPDARRDVIAALRQLAQVNHDSMARADRGARRLGTAGAWAAAMLGALALGLGVMVYRRLRLRLELPVEILRQTLERIRNGDARARCVVGPGPTELRQIARDLNAILDRGAGEPATPSADAERRDATELRRLLGWALDREAAPTLVIDAKGRVVAMNQAMRDRQDAEDAPPAVDAEGAVTEGWVVSELDGTTLRVVQPAG
;
A
#
# COMPACT_ATOMS: atom_id res chain seq x y z
N MET A 1 -11.86 2.53 19.26
CA MET A 1 -10.50 1.98 19.08
C MET A 1 -10.42 0.75 18.15
N ARG A 2 -11.47 0.43 17.37
CA ARG A 2 -11.50 -0.79 16.53
C ARG A 2 -10.89 -0.56 15.14
N LEU A 3 -10.92 0.67 14.63
CA LEU A 3 -10.31 1.03 13.33
C LEU A 3 -8.82 0.73 13.26
N ARG A 4 -8.07 1.23 14.25
CA ARG A 4 -6.62 1.07 14.34
C ARG A 4 -6.25 -0.40 14.47
N GLN A 5 -7.04 -1.16 15.23
CA GLN A 5 -6.85 -2.59 15.46
C GLN A 5 -7.13 -3.42 14.20
N GLU A 6 -8.21 -3.13 13.47
CA GLU A 6 -8.50 -3.80 12.19
C GLU A 6 -7.43 -3.51 11.14
N ALA A 7 -6.96 -2.26 11.04
CA ALA A 7 -5.91 -1.87 10.11
C ALA A 7 -4.55 -2.48 10.49
N SER A 8 -4.18 -2.45 11.77
CA SER A 8 -2.92 -3.03 12.24
C SER A 8 -2.86 -4.54 12.08
N VAL A 9 -3.99 -5.25 12.24
CA VAL A 9 -4.06 -6.69 11.97
C VAL A 9 -3.88 -6.99 10.49
N GLY A 10 -4.54 -6.22 9.60
CA GLY A 10 -4.37 -6.37 8.15
C GLY A 10 -2.93 -6.13 7.70
N ILE A 11 -2.36 -4.98 8.04
CA ILE A 11 -0.99 -4.62 7.67
C ILE A 11 0.03 -5.57 8.35
N GLY A 12 -0.17 -5.88 9.63
CA GLY A 12 0.69 -6.80 10.37
C GLY A 12 0.70 -8.20 9.77
N SER A 13 -0.45 -8.71 9.33
CA SER A 13 -0.52 -10.02 8.68
C SER A 13 0.25 -10.08 7.36
N ILE A 14 0.21 -9.00 6.55
CA ILE A 14 0.98 -8.91 5.30
C ILE A 14 2.48 -8.87 5.59
N LEU A 15 2.91 -8.08 6.58
CA LEU A 15 4.31 -8.00 7.00
C LEU A 15 4.85 -9.35 7.47
N VAL A 16 4.09 -10.04 8.34
CA VAL A 16 4.46 -11.39 8.80
C VAL A 16 4.58 -12.35 7.64
N LEU A 17 3.62 -12.32 6.70
CA LEU A 17 3.65 -13.19 5.53
C LEU A 17 4.82 -12.87 4.59
N GLN A 18 5.20 -11.60 4.46
CA GLN A 18 6.39 -11.20 3.69
C GLN A 18 7.68 -11.73 4.32
N VAL A 19 7.80 -11.63 5.64
CA VAL A 19 8.95 -12.19 6.37
C VAL A 19 9.02 -13.71 6.20
N LEU A 20 7.87 -14.40 6.28
CA LEU A 20 7.80 -15.84 6.03
C LEU A 20 8.21 -16.21 4.60
N LEU A 21 7.80 -15.42 3.60
CA LEU A 21 8.19 -15.62 2.20
C LEU A 21 9.71 -15.47 2.02
N SER A 22 10.30 -14.42 2.61
CA SER A 22 11.74 -14.21 2.56
C SER A 22 12.50 -15.32 3.29
N ALA A 23 12.05 -15.73 4.48
CA ALA A 23 12.66 -16.82 5.23
C ALA A 23 12.57 -18.15 4.47
N LEU A 24 11.42 -18.44 3.84
CA LEU A 24 11.23 -19.61 2.99
C LEU A 24 12.22 -19.59 1.82
N GLY A 25 12.37 -18.45 1.15
CA GLY A 25 13.35 -18.28 0.07
C GLY A 25 14.78 -18.59 0.53
N ILE A 26 15.20 -18.05 1.68
CA ILE A 26 16.52 -18.31 2.26
C ILE A 26 16.70 -19.79 2.58
N VAL A 27 15.71 -20.42 3.22
CA VAL A 27 15.76 -21.86 3.56
C VAL A 27 15.86 -22.72 2.30
N LEU A 28 15.12 -22.37 1.25
CA LEU A 28 15.17 -23.10 -0.02
C LEU A 28 16.55 -22.99 -0.69
N LEU A 29 17.12 -21.79 -0.74
CA LEU A 29 18.47 -21.58 -1.28
C LEU A 29 19.52 -22.33 -0.46
N ASN A 30 19.45 -22.25 0.87
CA ASN A 30 20.40 -22.88 1.78
C ASN A 30 20.30 -24.42 1.81
N ARG A 31 19.14 -24.98 1.46
CA ARG A 31 18.93 -26.43 1.41
C ARG A 31 19.33 -27.06 0.07
N MET A 32 19.49 -26.26 -0.99
CA MET A 32 19.92 -26.74 -2.31
C MET A 32 21.44 -26.74 -2.49
N GLY A 33 22.16 -25.76 -1.92
CA GLY A 33 23.61 -25.63 -2.09
C GLY A 33 24.44 -26.80 -1.52
N PRO A 34 24.32 -27.14 -0.22
CA PRO A 34 25.25 -28.08 0.42
C PRO A 34 25.13 -29.53 -0.06
N ALA A 35 23.96 -29.95 -0.54
CA ALA A 35 23.74 -31.31 -1.02
C ALA A 35 24.29 -31.55 -2.43
N ILE A 36 24.53 -30.49 -3.20
CA ILE A 36 25.04 -30.56 -4.56
C ILE A 36 26.57 -30.39 -4.55
N GLU A 37 27.07 -29.35 -3.88
CA GLU A 37 28.51 -29.01 -3.88
C GLU A 37 29.39 -30.15 -3.34
N HIS A 38 29.06 -30.68 -2.16
CA HIS A 38 29.94 -31.64 -1.49
C HIS A 38 29.90 -33.03 -2.15
N ILE A 39 28.75 -33.41 -2.71
CA ILE A 39 28.61 -34.68 -3.45
C ILE A 39 29.26 -34.57 -4.84
N LEU A 40 29.28 -33.39 -5.48
CA LEU A 40 29.94 -33.23 -6.77
C LEU A 40 31.47 -33.17 -6.65
N GLU A 41 32.01 -32.44 -5.67
CA GLU A 41 33.47 -32.33 -5.52
C GLU A 41 34.12 -33.70 -5.24
N ASP A 42 33.66 -34.41 -4.21
CA ASP A 42 34.28 -35.68 -3.79
C ASP A 42 34.12 -36.78 -4.87
N ASN A 43 32.98 -36.81 -5.56
CA ASN A 43 32.72 -37.79 -6.61
C ASN A 43 33.44 -37.47 -7.93
N VAL A 44 33.68 -36.18 -8.25
CA VAL A 44 34.51 -35.80 -9.40
C VAL A 44 35.96 -36.23 -9.19
N PHE A 45 36.51 -36.07 -7.98
CA PHE A 45 37.86 -36.56 -7.67
C PHE A 45 37.98 -38.08 -7.77
N SER A 46 36.97 -38.82 -7.29
CA SER A 46 36.93 -40.29 -7.41
C SER A 46 36.82 -40.73 -8.89
N SER A 47 35.98 -40.06 -9.69
CA SER A 47 35.84 -40.36 -11.13
C SER A 47 37.13 -40.11 -11.91
N LEU A 48 37.80 -38.97 -11.70
CA LEU A 48 39.08 -38.67 -12.34
C LEU A 48 40.17 -39.69 -11.98
N ALA A 49 40.21 -40.12 -10.71
CA ALA A 49 41.14 -41.15 -10.27
C ALA A 49 40.87 -42.51 -10.95
N VAL A 50 39.60 -42.87 -11.16
CA VAL A 50 39.24 -44.09 -11.90
C VAL A 50 39.61 -44.02 -13.37
N GLU A 51 39.37 -42.88 -14.03
CA GLU A 51 39.78 -42.65 -15.42
C GLU A 51 41.29 -42.73 -15.60
N GLU A 52 42.05 -42.15 -14.67
CA GLU A 52 43.51 -42.19 -14.67
C GLU A 52 44.04 -43.62 -14.46
N MET A 53 43.48 -44.38 -13.53
CA MET A 53 43.83 -45.79 -13.34
C MET A 53 43.52 -46.63 -14.59
N LEU A 54 42.38 -46.38 -15.25
CA LEU A 54 42.01 -47.08 -16.49
C LEU A 54 42.93 -46.70 -17.66
N SER A 55 43.32 -45.43 -17.78
CA SER A 55 44.21 -44.96 -18.86
C SER A 55 45.62 -45.53 -18.70
N ILE A 56 46.15 -45.57 -17.47
CA ILE A 56 47.44 -46.21 -17.16
C ILE A 56 47.40 -47.69 -17.51
N LEU A 57 46.34 -48.40 -17.13
CA LEU A 57 46.18 -49.81 -17.48
C LEU A 57 45.93 -50.02 -18.97
N ALA A 58 45.63 -49.00 -19.76
CA ALA A 58 45.49 -49.08 -21.22
C ALA A 58 46.81 -48.83 -21.95
N GLU A 59 47.83 -48.26 -21.29
CA GLU A 59 49.17 -48.04 -21.87
C GLU A 59 49.80 -49.39 -22.28
N PRO A 60 50.34 -49.52 -23.51
CA PRO A 60 51.19 -50.65 -23.86
C PRO A 60 52.47 -50.61 -23.01
N ASP A 61 52.92 -51.77 -22.55
CA ASP A 61 54.13 -51.93 -21.73
C ASP A 61 54.14 -51.22 -20.37
N VAL A 62 52.98 -51.11 -19.71
CA VAL A 62 52.86 -50.54 -18.35
C VAL A 62 53.84 -51.16 -17.35
N ALA A 63 54.14 -52.46 -17.49
CA ALA A 63 55.07 -53.20 -16.63
C ALA A 63 56.53 -52.72 -16.73
N SER A 64 56.88 -52.03 -17.82
CA SER A 64 58.24 -51.54 -18.09
C SER A 64 58.45 -50.09 -17.62
N HIS A 65 57.39 -49.44 -17.12
CA HIS A 65 57.40 -48.00 -16.78
C HIS A 65 57.14 -47.78 -15.28
N PRO A 66 58.20 -47.62 -14.45
CA PRO A 66 58.05 -47.36 -13.01
C PRO A 66 57.22 -46.11 -12.70
N ALA A 67 57.26 -45.10 -13.58
CA ALA A 67 56.45 -43.89 -13.46
C ALA A 67 54.94 -44.18 -13.59
N SER A 68 54.53 -45.19 -14.37
CA SER A 68 53.12 -45.58 -14.50
C SER A 68 52.63 -46.31 -13.23
N HIS A 69 53.49 -47.07 -12.56
CA HIS A 69 53.18 -47.67 -11.25
C HIS A 69 52.96 -46.61 -10.18
N GLN A 70 53.82 -45.58 -10.13
CA GLN A 70 53.68 -44.49 -9.17
C GLN A 70 52.39 -43.69 -9.40
N ARG A 71 52.10 -43.29 -10.65
CA ARG A 71 50.86 -42.58 -11.00
C ARG A 71 49.62 -43.38 -10.65
N PHE A 72 49.63 -44.70 -10.88
CA PHE A 72 48.53 -45.58 -10.51
C PHE A 72 48.33 -45.61 -8.99
N GLU A 73 49.40 -45.70 -8.22
CA GLU A 73 49.31 -45.74 -6.75
C GLU A 73 48.80 -44.40 -6.18
N GLU A 74 49.22 -43.28 -6.74
CA GLU A 74 48.73 -41.94 -6.38
C GLU A 74 47.23 -41.81 -6.69
N ALA A 75 46.80 -42.20 -7.90
CA ALA A 75 45.38 -42.22 -8.27
C ALA A 75 44.57 -43.17 -7.39
N PHE A 76 45.11 -44.35 -7.07
CA PHE A 76 44.45 -45.30 -6.18
C PHE A 76 44.33 -44.79 -4.74
N SER A 77 45.34 -44.09 -4.21
CA SER A 77 45.23 -43.49 -2.87
C SER A 77 44.15 -42.42 -2.84
N ARG A 78 44.08 -41.56 -3.86
CA ARG A 78 42.99 -40.57 -4.00
C ARG A 78 41.61 -41.23 -4.02
N ALA A 79 41.42 -42.30 -4.81
CA ALA A 79 40.15 -43.02 -4.86
C ALA A 79 39.80 -43.70 -3.52
N ARG A 80 40.79 -44.21 -2.79
CA ARG A 80 40.60 -44.86 -1.48
C ARG A 80 40.26 -43.86 -0.38
N GLU A 81 40.85 -42.67 -0.41
CA GLU A 81 40.60 -41.61 0.58
C GLU A 81 39.21 -40.97 0.40
N ASN A 82 38.70 -40.94 -0.84
CA ASN A 82 37.41 -40.34 -1.19
C ASN A 82 36.28 -41.37 -1.38
N VAL A 83 36.24 -42.41 -0.52
CA VAL A 83 35.15 -43.39 -0.54
C VAL A 83 33.91 -42.77 0.10
N THR A 84 32.88 -42.51 -0.70
CA THR A 84 31.64 -41.84 -0.28
C THR A 84 30.51 -42.85 -0.02
N GLU A 85 30.48 -43.95 -0.76
CA GLU A 85 29.40 -44.94 -0.71
C GLU A 85 29.85 -46.29 -0.10
N PRO A 86 29.01 -47.00 0.68
CA PRO A 86 29.34 -48.30 1.24
C PRO A 86 29.69 -49.36 0.19
N GLU A 87 29.09 -49.24 -1.00
CA GLU A 87 29.24 -50.14 -2.14
C GLU A 87 30.62 -50.03 -2.82
N GLU A 88 31.34 -48.92 -2.62
CA GLU A 88 32.68 -48.70 -3.19
C GLU A 88 33.77 -49.47 -2.43
N ARG A 89 33.59 -49.68 -1.12
CA ARG A 89 34.55 -50.37 -0.24
C ARG A 89 34.99 -51.75 -0.75
N PRO A 90 34.09 -52.68 -1.12
CA PRO A 90 34.50 -53.97 -1.66
C PRO A 90 35.22 -53.86 -3.01
N LEU A 91 34.90 -52.86 -3.83
CA LEU A 91 35.54 -52.61 -5.13
C LEU A 91 36.98 -52.09 -4.95
N ILE A 92 37.18 -51.14 -4.04
CA ILE A 92 38.51 -50.64 -3.65
C ILE A 92 39.39 -51.78 -3.11
N GLN A 93 38.84 -52.67 -2.28
CA GLN A 93 39.56 -53.84 -1.79
C GLN A 93 39.89 -54.87 -2.88
N ARG A 94 39.04 -55.00 -3.90
CA ARG A 94 39.31 -55.86 -5.07
C ARG A 94 40.43 -55.28 -5.92
N ILE A 95 40.42 -53.97 -6.16
CA ILE A 95 41.49 -53.26 -6.87
C ILE A 95 42.81 -53.36 -6.08
N ALA A 96 42.78 -53.14 -4.77
CA ALA A 96 43.96 -53.22 -3.90
C ALA A 96 44.68 -54.57 -3.97
N ARG A 97 43.92 -55.67 -4.09
CA ARG A 97 44.45 -57.03 -4.19
C ARG A 97 45.02 -57.33 -5.58
N GLY A 98 44.39 -56.82 -6.64
CA GLY A 98 44.78 -57.11 -8.02
C GLY A 98 45.80 -56.15 -8.63
N LYS A 99 46.01 -54.96 -8.05
CA LYS A 99 46.82 -53.88 -8.66
C LYS A 99 48.26 -54.27 -8.99
N ALA A 100 48.92 -55.05 -8.12
CA ALA A 100 50.31 -55.45 -8.32
C ALA A 100 50.45 -56.35 -9.56
N GLY A 101 49.59 -57.36 -9.71
CA GLY A 101 49.57 -58.23 -10.90
C GLY A 101 49.11 -57.49 -12.15
N ALA A 102 48.13 -56.58 -12.03
CA ALA A 102 47.67 -55.76 -13.15
C ALA A 102 48.76 -54.85 -13.71
N LEU A 103 49.56 -54.22 -12.84
CA LEU A 103 50.71 -53.39 -13.23
C LEU A 103 51.90 -54.22 -13.72
N ALA A 104 52.08 -55.45 -13.22
CA ALA A 104 53.07 -56.39 -13.73
C ALA A 104 52.74 -56.95 -15.13
N GLY A 105 51.57 -56.59 -15.68
CA GLY A 105 51.14 -57.01 -17.02
C GLY A 105 50.43 -58.37 -17.06
N GLU A 106 50.06 -58.94 -15.91
CA GLU A 106 49.33 -60.20 -15.87
C GLU A 106 47.91 -60.02 -16.45
N PRO A 107 47.54 -60.79 -17.50
CA PRO A 107 46.31 -60.53 -18.25
C PRO A 107 45.03 -60.73 -17.42
N ASP A 108 45.01 -61.71 -16.52
CA ASP A 108 43.83 -62.00 -15.70
C ASP A 108 43.67 -60.98 -14.57
N ALA A 109 44.76 -60.64 -13.87
CA ALA A 109 44.75 -59.58 -12.86
C ALA A 109 44.36 -58.22 -13.46
N ARG A 110 44.86 -57.90 -14.66
CA ARG A 110 44.49 -56.68 -15.40
C ARG A 110 43.01 -56.65 -15.75
N ARG A 111 42.44 -57.75 -16.27
CA ARG A 111 41.00 -57.84 -16.56
C ARG A 111 40.15 -57.65 -15.30
N ASP A 112 40.55 -58.27 -14.20
CA ASP A 112 39.85 -58.16 -12.92
C ASP A 112 39.86 -56.74 -12.36
N VAL A 113 41.02 -56.07 -12.40
CA VAL A 113 41.14 -54.67 -11.94
C VAL A 113 40.35 -53.74 -12.85
N ILE A 114 40.41 -53.91 -14.18
CA ILE A 114 39.60 -53.10 -15.12
C ILE A 114 38.10 -53.30 -14.87
N ALA A 115 37.66 -54.54 -14.63
CA ALA A 115 36.26 -54.82 -14.32
C ALA A 115 35.83 -54.14 -13.00
N ALA A 116 36.68 -54.20 -11.96
CA ALA A 116 36.43 -53.54 -10.69
C ALA A 116 36.40 -52.01 -10.81
N LEU A 117 37.30 -51.41 -11.59
CA LEU A 117 37.34 -49.98 -11.88
C LEU A 117 36.09 -49.51 -12.64
N ARG A 118 35.62 -50.27 -13.64
CA ARG A 118 34.37 -49.98 -14.34
C ARG A 118 33.15 -50.05 -13.43
N GLN A 119 33.10 -51.05 -12.55
CA GLN A 119 32.04 -51.15 -11.54
C GLN A 119 32.09 -49.98 -10.56
N LEU A 120 33.28 -49.54 -10.16
CA LEU A 120 33.47 -48.40 -9.27
C LEU A 120 32.97 -47.10 -9.93
N ALA A 121 33.33 -46.87 -11.21
CA ALA A 121 32.80 -45.74 -11.99
C ALA A 121 31.27 -45.75 -12.08
N GLN A 122 30.67 -46.93 -12.29
CA GLN A 122 29.21 -47.06 -12.39
C GLN A 122 28.51 -46.72 -11.07
N VAL A 123 29.00 -47.24 -9.94
CA VAL A 123 28.46 -46.93 -8.60
C VAL A 123 28.51 -45.43 -8.32
N ASN A 124 29.64 -44.81 -8.67
CA ASN A 124 29.84 -43.38 -8.47
C ASN A 124 28.86 -42.54 -9.34
N HIS A 125 28.74 -42.88 -10.63
CA HIS A 125 27.79 -42.23 -11.55
C HIS A 125 26.33 -42.39 -11.08
N ASP A 126 25.95 -43.57 -10.61
CA ASP A 126 24.60 -43.82 -10.09
C ASP A 126 24.32 -43.03 -8.81
N SER A 127 25.33 -42.85 -7.95
CA SER A 127 25.23 -41.97 -6.77
C SER A 127 24.99 -40.51 -7.16
N MET A 128 25.78 -39.98 -8.10
CA MET A 128 25.57 -38.62 -8.64
C MET A 128 24.16 -38.44 -9.21
N ALA A 129 23.67 -39.40 -9.99
CA ALA A 129 22.34 -39.35 -10.57
C ALA A 129 21.21 -39.43 -9.52
N ARG A 130 21.42 -40.15 -8.40
CA ARG A 130 20.47 -40.15 -7.27
C ARG A 130 20.48 -38.80 -6.55
N ALA A 131 21.66 -38.22 -6.32
CA ALA A 131 21.79 -36.91 -5.68
C ALA A 131 21.15 -35.80 -6.51
N ASP A 132 21.41 -35.74 -7.83
CA ASP A 132 20.78 -34.76 -8.74
C ASP A 132 19.25 -34.89 -8.73
N ARG A 133 18.71 -36.12 -8.80
CA ARG A 133 17.25 -36.34 -8.70
C ARG A 133 16.69 -35.88 -7.36
N GLY A 134 17.42 -36.11 -6.26
CA GLY A 134 17.05 -35.61 -4.93
C GLY A 134 17.00 -34.08 -4.89
N ALA A 135 18.03 -33.42 -5.42
CA ALA A 135 18.12 -31.97 -5.50
C ALA A 135 16.99 -31.37 -6.37
N ARG A 136 16.74 -31.93 -7.56
CA ARG A 136 15.63 -31.49 -8.44
C ARG A 136 14.26 -31.63 -7.78
N ARG A 137 14.02 -32.70 -7.03
CA ARG A 137 12.76 -32.89 -6.29
C ARG A 137 12.60 -31.84 -5.19
N LEU A 138 13.67 -31.54 -4.45
CA LEU A 138 13.67 -30.47 -3.45
C LEU A 138 13.45 -29.09 -4.08
N GLY A 139 14.09 -28.82 -5.23
CA GLY A 139 13.93 -27.58 -5.97
C GLY A 139 12.51 -27.37 -6.48
N THR A 140 11.92 -28.39 -7.11
CA THR A 140 10.54 -28.33 -7.64
C THR A 140 9.49 -28.21 -6.53
N ALA A 141 9.64 -28.97 -5.43
CA ALA A 141 8.75 -28.85 -4.27
C ALA A 141 8.86 -27.46 -3.61
N GLY A 142 10.08 -26.94 -3.49
CA GLY A 142 10.34 -25.60 -2.98
C GLY A 142 9.72 -24.50 -3.84
N ALA A 143 9.85 -24.61 -5.16
CA ALA A 143 9.26 -23.67 -6.11
C ALA A 143 7.73 -23.63 -6.00
N TRP A 144 7.07 -24.78 -5.90
CA TRP A 144 5.62 -24.84 -5.68
C TRP A 144 5.21 -24.25 -4.33
N ALA A 145 5.95 -24.52 -3.26
CA ALA A 145 5.68 -23.93 -1.95
C ALA A 145 5.78 -22.40 -1.99
N ALA A 146 6.82 -21.85 -2.63
CA ALA A 146 6.99 -20.42 -2.81
C ALA A 146 5.87 -19.81 -3.67
N ALA A 147 5.47 -20.47 -4.75
CA ALA A 147 4.38 -20.02 -5.61
C ALA A 147 3.03 -19.97 -4.86
N MET A 148 2.71 -21.01 -4.07
CA MET A 148 1.49 -21.04 -3.26
C MET A 148 1.49 -19.96 -2.17
N LEU A 149 2.62 -19.76 -1.49
CA LEU A 149 2.75 -18.72 -0.47
C LEU A 149 2.61 -17.32 -1.08
N GLY A 150 3.21 -17.10 -2.26
CA GLY A 150 3.07 -15.87 -3.03
C GLY A 150 1.63 -15.61 -3.48
N ALA A 151 0.93 -16.64 -3.98
CA ALA A 151 -0.49 -16.54 -4.33
C ALA A 151 -1.36 -16.20 -3.11
N LEU A 152 -1.08 -16.82 -1.95
CA LEU A 152 -1.75 -16.51 -0.69
C LEU A 152 -1.51 -15.06 -0.27
N ALA A 153 -0.27 -14.58 -0.35
CA ALA A 153 0.10 -13.19 -0.04
C ALA A 153 -0.62 -12.19 -0.93
N LEU A 154 -0.68 -12.47 -2.24
CA LEU A 154 -1.42 -11.65 -3.18
C LEU A 154 -2.92 -11.63 -2.86
N GLY A 155 -3.51 -12.79 -2.58
CA GLY A 155 -4.92 -12.89 -2.17
C GLY A 155 -5.24 -12.10 -0.89
N LEU A 156 -4.36 -12.20 0.11
CA LEU A 156 -4.49 -11.45 1.36
C LEU A 156 -4.36 -9.94 1.14
N GLY A 157 -3.41 -9.52 0.29
CA GLY A 157 -3.24 -8.12 -0.11
C GLY A 157 -4.48 -7.56 -0.79
N VAL A 158 -5.05 -8.28 -1.77
CA VAL A 158 -6.29 -7.89 -2.45
C VAL A 158 -7.46 -7.82 -1.46
N MET A 159 -7.56 -8.77 -0.53
CA MET A 159 -8.59 -8.78 0.50
C MET A 159 -8.48 -7.55 1.43
N VAL A 160 -7.28 -7.23 1.91
CA VAL A 160 -7.02 -6.07 2.77
C VAL A 160 -7.32 -4.77 2.01
N TYR A 161 -6.87 -4.64 0.76
CA TYR A 161 -7.17 -3.50 -0.09
C TYR A 161 -8.69 -3.30 -0.27
N ARG A 162 -9.41 -4.37 -0.63
CA ARG A 162 -10.87 -4.32 -0.80
C ARG A 162 -11.58 -3.93 0.49
N ARG A 163 -11.12 -4.47 1.63
CA ARG A 163 -11.67 -4.13 2.95
C ARG A 163 -11.42 -2.66 3.31
N LEU A 164 -10.22 -2.15 3.04
CA LEU A 164 -9.86 -0.75 3.30
C LEU A 164 -10.70 0.21 2.45
N ARG A 165 -10.84 -0.09 1.16
CA ARG A 165 -11.67 0.67 0.22
C ARG A 165 -13.13 0.71 0.65
N LEU A 166 -13.72 -0.45 0.96
CA LEU A 166 -15.14 -0.53 1.33
C LEU A 166 -15.43 0.06 2.72
N ARG A 167 -14.50 -0.05 3.68
CA ARG A 167 -14.73 0.37 5.07
C ARG A 167 -14.19 1.75 5.44
N LEU A 168 -13.23 2.30 4.70
CA LEU A 168 -12.64 3.61 4.98
C LEU A 168 -12.90 4.60 3.84
N GLU A 169 -12.47 4.27 2.63
CA GLU A 169 -12.49 5.20 1.50
C GLU A 169 -13.92 5.65 1.16
N LEU A 170 -14.84 4.70 0.96
CA LEU A 170 -16.24 5.01 0.65
C LEU A 170 -16.94 5.82 1.75
N PRO A 171 -16.89 5.44 3.04
CA PRO A 171 -17.45 6.24 4.13
C PRO A 171 -16.89 7.67 4.23
N VAL A 172 -15.58 7.84 4.03
CA VAL A 172 -14.93 9.16 4.07
C VAL A 172 -15.39 10.01 2.88
N GLU A 173 -15.55 9.42 1.71
CA GLU A 173 -16.08 10.10 0.53
C GLU A 173 -17.54 10.56 0.75
N ILE A 174 -18.38 9.74 1.37
CA ILE A 174 -19.75 10.14 1.75
C ILE A 174 -19.75 11.34 2.71
N LEU A 175 -18.86 11.34 3.71
CA LEU A 175 -18.70 12.47 4.63
C LEU A 175 -18.30 13.74 3.88
N ARG A 176 -17.31 13.64 2.97
CA ARG A 176 -16.85 14.77 2.14
C ARG A 176 -17.98 15.35 1.30
N GLN A 177 -18.71 14.49 0.58
CA GLN A 177 -19.84 14.91 -0.26
C GLN A 177 -20.97 15.55 0.56
N THR A 178 -21.24 15.03 1.76
CA THR A 178 -22.26 15.62 2.65
C THR A 178 -21.85 17.02 3.11
N LEU A 179 -20.58 17.21 3.52
CA LEU A 179 -20.06 18.52 3.89
C LEU A 179 -20.12 19.52 2.73
N GLU A 180 -19.78 19.10 1.51
CA GLU A 180 -19.87 19.96 0.32
C GLU A 180 -21.31 20.41 0.06
N ARG A 181 -22.29 19.51 0.18
CA ARG A 181 -23.72 19.86 0.04
C ARG A 181 -24.18 20.86 1.09
N ILE A 182 -23.78 20.67 2.35
CA ILE A 182 -24.09 21.60 3.44
C ILE A 182 -23.47 22.98 3.16
N ARG A 183 -22.21 23.01 2.74
CA ARG A 183 -21.51 24.27 2.38
C ARG A 183 -22.20 24.99 1.23
N ASN A 184 -22.82 24.25 0.32
CA ASN A 184 -23.58 24.80 -0.81
C ASN A 184 -25.03 25.16 -0.45
N GLY A 185 -25.41 25.14 0.83
CA GLY A 185 -26.72 25.60 1.33
C GLY A 185 -27.79 24.52 1.49
N ASP A 186 -27.47 23.24 1.26
CA ASP A 186 -28.41 22.13 1.49
C ASP A 186 -28.41 21.74 2.98
N ALA A 187 -29.15 22.50 3.79
CA ALA A 187 -29.29 22.29 5.23
C ALA A 187 -30.01 20.96 5.59
N ARG A 188 -30.60 20.27 4.62
CA ARG A 188 -31.28 18.97 4.82
C ARG A 188 -30.40 17.78 4.45
N ALA A 189 -29.18 18.00 3.94
CA ALA A 189 -28.27 16.93 3.62
C ALA A 189 -27.94 16.10 4.88
N ARG A 190 -28.10 14.77 4.78
CA ARG A 190 -27.81 13.83 5.88
C ARG A 190 -26.67 12.90 5.50
N CYS A 191 -25.80 12.65 6.47
CA CYS A 191 -24.74 11.67 6.30
C CYS A 191 -25.25 10.29 6.71
N VAL A 192 -25.42 9.38 5.75
CA VAL A 192 -25.76 7.98 6.00
C VAL A 192 -24.57 7.12 5.61
N VAL A 193 -23.75 6.80 6.61
CA VAL A 193 -22.61 5.89 6.42
C VAL A 193 -23.10 4.45 6.57
N GLY A 194 -22.78 3.61 5.58
CA GLY A 194 -23.11 2.18 5.58
C GLY A 194 -22.40 1.37 6.67
N PRO A 195 -22.44 0.01 6.61
CA PRO A 195 -21.78 -0.85 7.59
C PRO A 195 -20.26 -0.63 7.57
N GLY A 196 -19.78 0.14 8.54
CA GLY A 196 -18.40 0.58 8.63
C GLY A 196 -17.91 0.69 10.08
N PRO A 197 -16.66 1.13 10.24
CA PRO A 197 -16.04 1.30 11.55
C PRO A 197 -16.88 2.18 12.46
N THR A 198 -16.88 1.85 13.75
CA THR A 198 -17.76 2.53 14.72
C THR A 198 -17.39 3.99 14.87
N GLU A 199 -16.11 4.32 14.71
CA GLU A 199 -15.57 5.68 14.72
C GLU A 199 -16.16 6.54 13.60
N LEU A 200 -16.17 6.06 12.35
CA LEU A 200 -16.75 6.80 11.23
C LEU A 200 -18.27 6.94 11.35
N ARG A 201 -18.95 5.90 11.86
CA ARG A 201 -20.38 5.96 12.17
C ARG A 201 -20.71 6.92 13.32
N GLN A 202 -19.79 7.09 14.28
CA GLN A 202 -19.95 8.06 15.37
C GLN A 202 -19.82 9.48 14.81
N ILE A 203 -18.79 9.75 14.00
CA ILE A 203 -18.60 11.06 13.34
C ILE A 203 -19.83 11.43 12.50
N ALA A 204 -20.37 10.51 11.70
CA ALA A 204 -21.57 10.76 10.92
C ALA A 204 -22.80 11.07 11.78
N ARG A 205 -22.96 10.38 12.91
CA ARG A 205 -24.04 10.66 13.88
C ARG A 205 -23.87 12.02 14.55
N ASP A 206 -22.66 12.34 14.97
CA ASP A 206 -22.35 13.62 15.62
C ASP A 206 -22.56 14.78 14.65
N LEU A 207 -22.16 14.63 13.38
CA LEU A 207 -22.43 15.59 12.31
C LEU A 207 -23.93 15.80 12.10
N ASN A 208 -24.70 14.71 11.98
CA ASN A 208 -26.16 14.81 11.84
C ASN A 208 -26.80 15.50 13.04
N ALA A 209 -26.33 15.23 14.26
CA ALA A 209 -26.83 15.86 15.48
C ALA A 209 -26.53 17.38 15.54
N ILE A 210 -25.37 17.81 15.03
CA ILE A 210 -25.05 19.24 14.90
C ILE A 210 -25.99 19.90 13.90
N LEU A 211 -26.24 19.26 12.76
CA LEU A 211 -27.19 19.73 11.76
C LEU A 211 -28.61 19.78 12.31
N ASP A 212 -29.00 18.81 13.15
CA ASP A 212 -30.29 18.80 13.82
C ASP A 212 -30.46 19.96 14.80
N ARG A 213 -29.39 20.38 15.49
CA ARG A 213 -29.46 21.58 16.35
C ARG A 213 -29.57 22.86 15.52
N GLY A 214 -28.83 22.95 14.42
CA GLY A 214 -28.91 24.11 13.51
C GLY A 214 -30.24 24.18 12.73
N ALA A 215 -30.85 23.04 12.43
CA ALA A 215 -32.16 22.95 11.76
C ALA A 215 -33.34 22.92 12.76
N GLY A 216 -33.06 22.64 14.03
CA GLY A 216 -34.00 22.40 15.11
C GLY A 216 -34.04 23.49 16.18
N GLU A 217 -33.50 24.68 15.91
CA GLU A 217 -34.24 25.88 16.31
C GLU A 217 -35.44 25.95 15.38
N PRO A 218 -36.65 25.55 15.82
CA PRO A 218 -37.83 26.00 15.10
C PRO A 218 -37.78 27.51 15.25
N ALA A 219 -37.71 28.24 14.13
CA ALA A 219 -38.22 29.60 14.14
C ALA A 219 -39.61 29.48 14.75
N THR A 220 -39.80 30.02 15.95
CA THR A 220 -41.09 30.07 16.61
C THR A 220 -42.08 30.63 15.58
N PRO A 221 -43.33 30.13 15.50
CA PRO A 221 -44.28 30.69 14.55
C PRO A 221 -44.46 32.21 14.72
N SER A 222 -44.17 32.78 15.90
CA SER A 222 -44.06 34.23 16.08
C SER A 222 -42.84 34.85 15.42
N ALA A 223 -41.66 34.23 15.41
CA ALA A 223 -40.47 34.80 14.78
C ALA A 223 -40.55 34.78 13.24
N ASP A 224 -41.16 33.74 12.64
CA ASP A 224 -41.40 33.71 11.20
C ASP A 224 -42.58 34.60 10.78
N ALA A 225 -43.62 34.74 11.61
CA ALA A 225 -44.68 35.72 11.41
C ALA A 225 -44.13 37.15 11.57
N GLU A 226 -43.39 37.45 12.64
CA GLU A 226 -42.73 38.74 12.87
C GLU A 226 -41.73 39.09 11.77
N ARG A 227 -40.98 38.11 11.22
CA ARG A 227 -40.10 38.34 10.07
C ARG A 227 -40.87 38.61 8.78
N ARG A 228 -41.99 37.91 8.55
CA ARG A 228 -42.87 38.18 7.40
C ARG A 228 -43.54 39.54 7.54
N ASP A 229 -44.11 39.83 8.70
CA ASP A 229 -44.73 41.11 9.05
C ASP A 229 -43.71 42.24 8.96
N ALA A 230 -42.48 42.07 9.44
CA ALA A 230 -41.41 43.05 9.29
C ALA A 230 -41.01 43.23 7.82
N THR A 231 -41.04 42.17 7.00
CA THR A 231 -40.74 42.25 5.56
C THR A 231 -41.87 42.94 4.79
N GLU A 232 -43.12 42.64 5.11
CA GLU A 232 -44.30 43.29 4.53
C GLU A 232 -44.40 44.75 4.96
N LEU A 233 -44.17 45.05 6.24
CA LEU A 233 -44.10 46.41 6.76
C LEU A 233 -42.95 47.18 6.09
N ARG A 234 -41.79 46.57 5.89
CA ARG A 234 -40.67 47.21 5.16
C ARG A 234 -41.01 47.48 3.70
N ARG A 235 -41.77 46.60 3.04
CA ARG A 235 -42.25 46.83 1.67
C ARG A 235 -43.29 47.94 1.61
N LEU A 236 -44.23 47.98 2.56
CA LEU A 236 -45.24 49.04 2.69
C LEU A 236 -44.59 50.39 3.00
N LEU A 237 -43.61 50.43 3.90
CA LEU A 237 -42.84 51.63 4.22
C LEU A 237 -42.01 52.10 3.01
N GLY A 238 -41.39 51.19 2.27
CA GLY A 238 -40.70 51.52 1.02
C GLY A 238 -41.64 52.12 -0.02
N TRP A 239 -42.82 51.52 -0.20
CA TRP A 239 -43.85 52.05 -1.10
C TRP A 239 -44.40 53.41 -0.65
N ALA A 240 -44.63 53.60 0.65
CA ALA A 240 -45.08 54.88 1.19
C ALA A 240 -44.02 55.97 1.02
N LEU A 241 -42.75 55.63 1.25
CA LEU A 241 -41.61 56.52 1.05
C LEU A 241 -41.49 56.93 -0.42
N ASP A 242 -41.70 56.00 -1.36
CA ASP A 242 -41.68 56.27 -2.80
C ASP A 242 -42.87 57.11 -3.32
N ARG A 243 -43.95 57.25 -2.55
CA ARG A 243 -45.08 58.16 -2.90
C ARG A 243 -44.82 59.61 -2.53
N GLU A 244 -43.83 59.88 -1.69
CA GLU A 244 -43.48 61.24 -1.32
C GLU A 244 -42.81 61.93 -2.52
N ALA A 245 -43.38 63.06 -2.96
CA ALA A 245 -42.89 63.78 -4.13
C ALA A 245 -41.58 64.52 -3.84
N ALA A 246 -41.34 64.87 -2.57
CA ALA A 246 -40.10 65.52 -2.14
C ALA A 246 -38.96 64.48 -2.02
N PRO A 247 -37.74 64.78 -2.51
CA PRO A 247 -36.56 63.94 -2.28
C PRO A 247 -36.36 63.67 -0.78
N THR A 248 -36.44 62.40 -0.39
CA THR A 248 -36.41 62.00 1.02
C THR A 248 -35.38 60.90 1.25
N LEU A 249 -34.52 61.12 2.25
CA LEU A 249 -33.45 60.23 2.66
C LEU A 249 -33.64 59.86 4.13
N VAL A 250 -33.60 58.57 4.46
CA VAL A 250 -33.69 58.08 5.85
C VAL A 250 -32.33 57.55 6.28
N ILE A 251 -31.81 58.08 7.38
CA ILE A 251 -30.51 57.72 7.94
C ILE A 251 -30.64 57.11 9.34
N ASP A 252 -29.66 56.30 9.72
CA ASP A 252 -29.52 55.82 11.10
C ASP A 252 -28.80 56.86 11.98
N ALA A 253 -28.77 56.61 13.29
CA ALA A 253 -28.06 57.45 14.26
C ALA A 253 -26.54 57.60 14.02
N LYS A 254 -25.96 56.83 13.08
CA LYS A 254 -24.55 56.92 12.68
C LYS A 254 -24.38 57.62 11.33
N GLY A 255 -25.43 58.24 10.80
CA GLY A 255 -25.42 58.93 9.51
C GLY A 255 -25.42 58.01 8.29
N ARG A 256 -25.65 56.69 8.47
CA ARG A 256 -25.68 55.75 7.34
C ARG A 256 -27.07 55.74 6.71
N VAL A 257 -27.11 55.74 5.38
CA VAL A 257 -28.36 55.64 4.63
C VAL A 257 -29.03 54.29 4.86
N VAL A 258 -30.25 54.31 5.36
CA VAL A 258 -31.09 53.13 5.62
C VAL A 258 -32.10 52.92 4.50
N ALA A 259 -32.66 54.00 3.96
CA ALA A 259 -33.59 54.00 2.83
C ALA A 259 -33.62 55.37 2.13
N MET A 260 -34.05 55.41 0.88
CA MET A 260 -34.29 56.64 0.11
C MET A 260 -35.42 56.43 -0.87
N ASN A 261 -36.22 57.46 -1.14
CA ASN A 261 -37.28 57.39 -2.14
C ASN A 261 -36.73 57.49 -3.57
N GLN A 262 -37.59 57.20 -4.56
CA GLN A 262 -37.22 57.32 -5.97
C GLN A 262 -36.82 58.75 -6.36
N ALA A 263 -37.51 59.78 -5.88
CA ALA A 263 -37.17 61.18 -6.16
C ALA A 263 -35.75 61.56 -5.69
N MET A 264 -35.29 60.98 -4.56
CA MET A 264 -33.92 61.14 -4.08
C MET A 264 -32.90 60.40 -4.94
N ARG A 265 -33.25 59.20 -5.43
CA ARG A 265 -32.39 58.43 -6.36
C ARG A 265 -32.20 59.14 -7.69
N ASP A 266 -33.29 59.60 -8.30
CA ASP A 266 -33.26 60.30 -9.58
C ASP A 266 -32.42 61.59 -9.48
N ARG A 267 -32.42 62.23 -8.30
CA ARG A 267 -31.57 63.40 -8.03
C ARG A 267 -30.10 63.04 -7.80
N GLN A 268 -29.82 61.95 -7.07
CA GLN A 268 -28.45 61.48 -6.83
C GLN A 268 -27.75 61.07 -8.13
N ASP A 269 -28.48 60.44 -9.06
CA ASP A 269 -27.98 60.09 -10.38
C ASP A 269 -27.73 61.32 -11.28
N ALA A 270 -28.35 62.46 -10.96
CA ALA A 270 -28.20 63.72 -11.70
C ALA A 270 -27.14 64.68 -11.12
N GLU A 271 -26.90 64.68 -9.81
CA GLU A 271 -26.01 65.63 -9.11
C GLU A 271 -24.72 64.99 -8.53
N ASP A 272 -24.46 63.71 -8.79
CA ASP A 272 -23.22 62.95 -8.50
C ASP A 272 -22.76 62.90 -7.01
N ALA A 273 -23.50 63.50 -6.07
CA ALA A 273 -23.24 63.37 -4.64
C ALA A 273 -24.53 63.45 -3.79
N PRO A 274 -24.81 62.45 -2.94
CA PRO A 274 -25.86 62.57 -1.92
C PRO A 274 -25.48 63.62 -0.86
N PRO A 275 -26.45 64.21 -0.13
CA PRO A 275 -26.17 65.15 0.94
C PRO A 275 -25.29 64.47 1.99
N ALA A 276 -24.18 65.12 2.33
CA ALA A 276 -23.27 64.65 3.36
C ALA A 276 -23.92 64.91 4.71
N VAL A 277 -24.05 63.85 5.52
CA VAL A 277 -24.47 63.92 6.91
C VAL A 277 -23.24 63.62 7.76
N ASP A 278 -22.82 64.57 8.59
CA ASP A 278 -21.71 64.34 9.51
C ASP A 278 -22.14 63.51 10.74
N ALA A 279 -21.17 63.11 11.57
CA ALA A 279 -21.41 62.25 12.73
C ALA A 279 -22.25 62.96 13.82
N GLU A 280 -22.29 64.29 13.79
CA GLU A 280 -23.04 65.16 14.67
C GLU A 280 -24.49 65.40 14.18
N GLY A 281 -24.81 65.01 12.94
CA GLY A 281 -26.13 65.11 12.34
C GLY A 281 -26.39 66.41 11.59
N ALA A 282 -25.36 67.21 11.29
CA ALA A 282 -25.47 68.34 10.39
C ALA A 282 -25.48 67.85 8.95
N VAL A 283 -26.33 68.47 8.13
CA VAL A 283 -26.50 68.15 6.71
C VAL A 283 -26.05 69.34 5.88
N THR A 284 -25.61 69.09 4.64
CA THR A 284 -25.30 70.12 3.65
C THR A 284 -26.38 71.22 3.61
N GLU A 285 -25.99 72.48 3.41
CA GLU A 285 -26.91 73.62 3.31
C GLU A 285 -28.07 73.32 2.34
N GLY A 286 -29.30 73.65 2.75
CA GLY A 286 -30.52 73.38 1.98
C GLY A 286 -31.23 72.07 2.31
N TRP A 287 -30.84 71.36 3.38
CA TRP A 287 -31.53 70.16 3.87
C TRP A 287 -31.94 70.32 5.34
N VAL A 288 -33.11 69.81 5.67
CA VAL A 288 -33.67 69.78 7.03
C VAL A 288 -33.69 68.34 7.53
N VAL A 289 -33.20 68.14 8.75
CA VAL A 289 -33.29 66.87 9.47
C VAL A 289 -34.45 66.91 10.43
N SER A 290 -35.38 65.98 10.29
CA SER A 290 -36.44 65.74 11.26
C SER A 290 -36.19 64.40 11.95
N GLU A 291 -36.19 64.40 13.28
CA GLU A 291 -36.14 63.15 14.04
C GLU A 291 -37.52 62.48 14.01
N LEU A 292 -37.54 61.17 13.78
CA LEU A 292 -38.80 60.42 13.73
C LEU A 292 -39.12 59.90 15.13
N ASP A 293 -40.15 60.50 15.75
CA ASP A 293 -40.52 60.27 17.15
C ASP A 293 -40.57 58.78 17.52
N GLY A 294 -39.86 58.43 18.60
CA GLY A 294 -39.80 57.06 19.11
C GLY A 294 -38.87 56.12 18.35
N THR A 295 -38.06 56.62 17.40
CA THR A 295 -37.07 55.81 16.67
C THR A 295 -35.68 56.46 16.69
N THR A 296 -34.65 55.67 16.35
CA THR A 296 -33.29 56.17 16.14
C THR A 296 -33.05 56.61 14.69
N LEU A 297 -34.12 56.77 13.91
CA LEU A 297 -34.07 57.13 12.50
C LEU A 297 -34.30 58.62 12.34
N ARG A 298 -33.58 59.23 11.40
CA ARG A 298 -33.74 60.63 11.03
C ARG A 298 -34.10 60.72 9.57
N VAL A 299 -35.00 61.65 9.25
CA VAL A 299 -35.47 61.92 7.89
C VAL A 299 -34.83 63.21 7.41
N VAL A 300 -34.20 63.15 6.25
CA VAL A 300 -33.49 64.26 5.60
C VAL A 300 -34.25 64.63 4.34
N GLN A 301 -34.72 65.87 4.26
CA GLN A 301 -35.50 66.42 3.15
C GLN A 301 -34.96 67.79 2.75
N PRO A 302 -35.15 68.25 1.50
CA PRO A 302 -34.74 69.59 1.13
C PRO A 302 -35.51 70.62 1.95
N ALA A 303 -34.83 71.68 2.38
CA ALA A 303 -35.48 72.85 2.96
C ALA A 303 -36.38 73.46 1.87
N GLY A 304 -37.69 73.42 2.10
CA GLY A 304 -38.69 74.00 1.20
C GLY A 304 -38.56 75.51 1.06
#